data_AF-A0A6D2JP05-F1
#
_entry.id   AF-A0A6D2JP05-F1
#
_cell.length_a   1.000
_cell.length_b   1.000
_cell.length_c   1.000
_cell.angle_alpha   90.00
_cell.angle_beta   90.00
_cell.angle_gamma   90.00
#
_symmetry.space_group_name_H-M   'P 1'
#
loop_
_entity.id
_entity.type
_entity.pdbx_description
1 polymer ?
#
loop_
_entity_poly.entity_id
_entity_poly.type
_entity_poly.pdbx_seq_one_letter_code
_entity_poly.pdbx_strand_id
1 'polypeptide(L)'
;MLVYVVSPLAVDDNRVGPLYKHIFPPPLAPWLSFVGIPCKVIPFPMFELQSKWIAGVLSGRIMLPSEEIKKLYATLEGEGIPKRHTHSLGSNHFEYNDWLALQYGCSGTEEWRKEMFLMSFMRKMENPETYGDGWEDHHHLVALFDSNFKIPEIVYNSST
;
A
#
# COMPACT_ATOMS: atom_id res chain seq x y z
N MET A 1 13.02 17.53 -37.28
CA MET A 1 12.59 16.27 -36.62
C MET A 1 12.19 16.63 -35.20
N LEU A 2 10.89 16.79 -34.93
CA LEU A 2 10.39 17.03 -33.58
C LEU A 2 10.44 15.68 -32.85
N VAL A 3 11.34 15.54 -31.88
CA VAL A 3 11.29 14.44 -30.94
C VAL A 3 10.15 14.76 -29.99
N TYR A 4 8.99 14.13 -30.18
CA TYR A 4 7.95 14.15 -29.15
C TYR A 4 8.56 13.50 -27.91
N VAL A 5 8.83 14.31 -26.89
CA VAL A 5 9.11 13.79 -25.56
C VAL A 5 7.79 13.23 -25.06
N VAL A 6 7.54 11.94 -25.33
CA VAL A 6 6.49 11.22 -24.62
C VAL A 6 6.91 11.23 -23.16
N SER A 7 6.13 11.90 -22.32
CA SER A 7 6.44 11.97 -20.90
C SER A 7 6.54 10.54 -20.35
N PRO A 8 7.66 10.15 -19.71
CA PRO A 8 7.84 8.81 -19.15
C PRO A 8 6.87 8.52 -17.98
N LEU A 9 6.16 9.55 -17.51
CA LEU A 9 5.14 9.51 -16.49
C LEU A 9 4.02 10.48 -16.86
N ALA A 10 2.77 10.04 -16.81
CA ALA A 10 1.62 10.88 -17.05
C ALA A 10 0.54 10.65 -15.99
N VAL A 11 -0.32 11.66 -15.84
CA VAL A 11 -1.58 11.57 -15.11
C VAL A 11 -2.70 11.64 -16.12
N ASP A 12 -3.53 10.62 -16.18
CA ASP A 12 -4.69 10.55 -17.08
C ASP A 12 -5.86 9.88 -16.36
N ASP A 13 -6.99 10.56 -16.22
CA ASP A 13 -8.17 10.08 -15.47
C ASP A 13 -7.78 9.44 -14.12
N ASN A 14 -7.10 10.20 -13.24
CA ASN A 14 -6.59 9.75 -11.93
C ASN A 14 -5.63 8.53 -11.95
N ARG A 15 -5.17 8.07 -13.12
CA ARG A 15 -4.09 7.09 -13.25
C ARG A 15 -2.76 7.81 -13.33
N VAL A 16 -1.90 7.59 -12.35
CA VAL A 16 -0.48 7.97 -12.40
C VAL A 16 0.29 6.78 -12.99
N GLY A 17 0.92 6.94 -14.15
CA GLY A 17 1.56 5.78 -14.77
C GLY A 17 2.45 6.06 -15.97
N PRO A 18 3.19 5.02 -16.42
CA PRO A 18 3.21 3.66 -15.84
C PRO A 18 3.98 3.58 -14.52
N LEU A 19 3.48 2.80 -13.54
CA LEU A 19 4.16 2.55 -12.27
C LEU A 19 4.27 1.04 -11.96
N TYR A 20 5.48 0.55 -11.66
CA TYR A 20 5.70 -0.76 -11.06
C TYR A 20 5.24 -0.75 -9.60
N LYS A 21 4.34 -1.67 -9.25
CA LYS A 21 3.79 -1.84 -7.89
C LYS A 21 3.29 -0.53 -7.27
N HIS A 22 2.78 0.38 -8.11
CA HIS A 22 2.33 1.74 -7.74
C HIS A 22 3.41 2.66 -7.14
N ILE A 23 4.70 2.33 -7.31
CA ILE A 23 5.83 3.04 -6.68
C ILE A 23 6.81 3.56 -7.72
N PHE A 24 7.32 2.68 -8.60
CA PHE A 24 8.46 3.02 -9.46
C PHE A 24 8.04 3.27 -10.91
N PRO A 25 8.24 4.46 -11.48
CA PRO A 25 8.20 4.65 -12.91
C PRO A 25 9.38 3.92 -13.57
N PRO A 26 9.15 2.88 -14.40
CA PRO A 26 10.23 2.01 -14.88
C PRO A 26 11.42 2.72 -15.56
N PRO A 27 11.23 3.76 -16.41
CA PRO A 27 12.37 4.42 -17.06
C PRO A 27 13.20 5.28 -16.11
N LEU A 28 12.68 5.58 -14.92
CA LEU A 28 13.28 6.50 -13.94
C LEU A 28 13.66 5.79 -12.63
N ALA A 29 13.38 4.49 -12.52
CA ALA A 29 13.73 3.71 -11.35
C ALA A 29 15.26 3.44 -11.29
N PRO A 30 15.87 3.39 -10.10
CA PRO A 30 15.25 3.61 -8.79
C PRO A 30 15.22 5.09 -8.35
N TRP A 31 15.66 6.00 -9.20
CA TRP A 31 15.92 7.41 -8.87
C TRP A 31 14.67 8.25 -8.64
N LEU A 32 13.53 7.82 -9.17
CA LEU A 32 12.21 8.37 -8.85
C LEU A 32 11.33 7.25 -8.29
N SER A 33 10.63 7.54 -7.21
CA SER A 33 9.64 6.66 -6.60
C SER A 33 8.53 7.47 -5.94
N PHE A 34 7.38 6.84 -5.72
CA PHE A 34 6.23 7.45 -5.05
C PHE A 34 5.80 6.61 -3.85
N VAL A 35 5.44 7.30 -2.76
CA VAL A 35 4.80 6.69 -1.59
C VAL A 35 3.36 7.20 -1.53
N GLY A 36 2.42 6.28 -1.32
CA GLY A 36 1.02 6.60 -1.06
C GLY A 36 0.13 6.85 -2.27
N ILE A 37 0.52 6.37 -3.45
CA ILE A 37 -0.35 6.38 -4.64
C ILE A 37 -1.61 5.50 -4.47
N PRO A 38 -1.55 4.29 -3.89
CA PRO A 38 -2.75 3.46 -3.72
C PRO A 38 -3.83 4.11 -2.85
N CYS A 39 -5.10 3.90 -3.21
CA CYS A 39 -6.27 4.41 -2.49
C CYS A 39 -7.20 3.28 -2.01
N LYS A 40 -8.10 3.61 -1.08
CA LYS A 40 -8.96 2.66 -0.33
C LYS A 40 -8.15 1.62 0.46
N VAL A 41 -7.18 2.10 1.23
CA VAL A 41 -6.19 1.30 1.97
C VAL A 41 -6.03 1.81 3.40
N ILE A 42 -5.37 1.05 4.28
CA ILE A 42 -4.85 1.56 5.56
C ILE A 42 -3.51 2.27 5.31
N PRO A 43 -3.43 3.61 5.40
CA PRO A 43 -2.30 4.35 4.83
C PRO A 43 -0.97 4.10 5.53
N PHE A 44 -0.92 4.20 6.87
CA PHE A 44 0.36 4.22 7.58
C PHE A 44 1.19 2.94 7.47
N PRO A 45 0.63 1.72 7.68
CA PRO A 45 1.38 0.48 7.49
C PRO A 45 1.85 0.32 6.05
N MET A 46 1.01 0.69 5.08
CA MET A 46 1.38 0.64 3.67
C MET A 46 2.54 1.60 3.37
N PHE A 47 2.46 2.86 3.83
CA PHE A 47 3.52 3.85 3.58
C PHE A 47 4.85 3.42 4.20
N GLU A 48 4.82 2.82 5.39
CA GLU A 48 6.00 2.23 6.02
C GLU A 48 6.61 1.14 5.14
N LEU A 49 5.81 0.18 4.67
CA LEU A 49 6.28 -0.92 3.83
C LEU A 49 6.81 -0.43 2.48
N GLN A 50 6.11 0.52 1.83
CA GLN A 50 6.58 1.14 0.59
C GLN A 50 7.91 1.86 0.80
N SER A 51 8.04 2.63 1.89
CA SER A 51 9.25 3.38 2.20
C SER A 51 10.43 2.46 2.51
N LYS A 52 10.19 1.38 3.27
CA LYS A 52 11.19 0.33 3.51
C LYS A 52 11.67 -0.22 2.17
N TRP A 53 10.74 -0.66 1.32
CA TRP A 53 11.02 -1.22 -0.01
C TRP A 53 11.85 -0.30 -0.90
N ILE A 54 11.45 0.97 -1.00
CA ILE A 54 12.22 1.99 -1.71
C ILE A 54 13.65 2.10 -1.18
N ALA A 55 13.82 2.14 0.15
CA ALA A 55 15.14 2.24 0.76
C ALA A 55 16.01 0.99 0.50
N GLY A 56 15.43 -0.21 0.43
CA GLY A 56 16.18 -1.43 0.08
C GLY A 56 16.61 -1.46 -1.38
N VAL A 57 15.78 -0.94 -2.27
CA VAL A 57 16.13 -0.78 -3.68
C VAL A 57 17.23 0.26 -3.84
N LEU A 58 17.10 1.44 -3.23
CA LEU A 58 18.12 2.50 -3.28
C LEU A 58 19.45 2.07 -2.66
N SER A 59 19.44 1.22 -1.63
CA SER A 59 20.65 0.66 -1.03
C SER A 59 21.24 -0.53 -1.81
N GLY A 60 20.63 -0.93 -2.94
CA GLY A 60 21.05 -2.09 -3.72
C GLY A 60 20.81 -3.46 -3.05
N ARG A 61 20.09 -3.51 -1.92
CA ARG A 61 19.75 -4.77 -1.23
C ARG A 61 18.63 -5.53 -1.94
N ILE A 62 17.77 -4.82 -2.67
CA ILE A 62 16.66 -5.38 -3.43
C ILE A 62 16.84 -4.99 -4.89
N MET A 63 16.76 -5.97 -5.79
CA MET A 63 16.78 -5.72 -7.23
C MET A 63 15.35 -5.55 -7.74
N LEU A 64 15.11 -4.52 -8.56
CA LEU A 64 13.85 -4.36 -9.25
C LEU A 64 13.78 -5.33 -10.44
N PRO A 65 12.68 -6.08 -10.61
CA PRO A 65 12.48 -6.87 -11.81
C PRO A 65 12.22 -5.96 -13.01
N SER A 66 12.78 -6.31 -14.18
CA SER A 66 12.74 -5.46 -15.37
C SER A 66 11.41 -5.52 -16.15
N GLU A 67 10.58 -6.55 -15.96
CA GLU A 67 9.57 -6.95 -16.98
C GLU A 67 8.24 -7.50 -16.41
N GLU A 68 7.46 -6.70 -15.67
CA GLU A 68 6.09 -7.10 -15.25
C GLU A 68 4.99 -6.07 -15.51
N ILE A 69 5.35 -4.85 -15.94
CA ILE A 69 4.45 -3.70 -15.93
C ILE A 69 3.48 -3.72 -17.11
N LYS A 70 3.96 -4.09 -18.30
CA LYS A 70 3.12 -4.21 -19.50
C LYS A 70 1.99 -5.21 -19.29
N LYS A 71 2.28 -6.32 -18.60
CA LYS A 71 1.29 -7.35 -18.26
C LYS A 71 0.20 -6.81 -17.34
N LEU A 72 0.57 -6.06 -16.29
CA LEU A 72 -0.39 -5.45 -15.38
C LEU A 72 -1.39 -4.53 -16.09
N TYR A 73 -0.90 -3.59 -16.90
CA TYR A 73 -1.79 -2.66 -17.62
C TYR A 73 -2.67 -3.39 -18.64
N ALA A 74 -2.15 -4.39 -19.34
CA ALA A 74 -2.94 -5.22 -20.24
C ALA A 74 -4.04 -6.01 -19.51
N THR A 75 -3.78 -6.53 -18.31
CA THR A 75 -4.79 -7.19 -17.47
C THR A 75 -5.90 -6.22 -17.07
N LEU A 76 -5.55 -5.03 -16.56
CA LEU A 76 -6.55 -4.03 -16.15
C LEU A 76 -7.46 -3.61 -17.30
N GLU A 77 -6.89 -3.46 -18.50
CA GLU A 77 -7.65 -3.13 -19.71
C GLU A 77 -8.53 -4.30 -20.16
N GLY A 78 -8.01 -5.53 -20.12
CA GLY A 78 -8.78 -6.74 -20.44
C GLY A 78 -9.94 -7.02 -19.48
N GLU A 79 -9.82 -6.63 -18.22
CA GLU A 79 -10.89 -6.71 -17.21
C GLU A 79 -11.88 -5.53 -17.27
N GLY A 80 -11.64 -4.55 -18.15
CA GLY A 80 -12.51 -3.37 -18.29
C GLY A 80 -12.46 -2.42 -17.09
N ILE A 81 -11.40 -2.46 -16.28
CA ILE A 81 -11.26 -1.61 -15.09
C ILE A 81 -11.00 -0.16 -15.55
N PRO A 82 -11.84 0.82 -15.15
CA PRO A 82 -11.65 2.21 -15.55
C PRO A 82 -10.31 2.78 -15.06
N LYS A 83 -9.68 3.66 -15.84
CA LYS A 83 -8.35 4.21 -15.52
C LYS A 83 -8.27 4.81 -14.11
N ARG A 84 -9.28 5.57 -13.69
CA ARG A 84 -9.38 6.12 -12.32
C ARG A 84 -9.30 5.12 -11.16
N HIS A 85 -9.51 3.83 -11.42
CA HIS A 85 -9.43 2.76 -10.41
C HIS A 85 -8.11 1.98 -10.43
N THR A 86 -7.14 2.38 -11.26
CA THR A 86 -5.84 1.69 -11.39
C THR A 86 -5.08 1.55 -10.08
N HIS A 87 -5.27 2.50 -9.16
CA HIS A 87 -4.61 2.54 -7.85
C HIS A 87 -5.55 2.17 -6.69
N SER A 88 -6.79 1.78 -6.97
CA SER A 88 -7.76 1.40 -5.95
C SER A 88 -7.54 -0.05 -5.55
N LEU A 89 -6.83 -0.29 -4.45
CA LEU A 89 -6.54 -1.66 -3.99
C LEU A 89 -7.69 -2.31 -3.23
N GLY A 90 -8.52 -1.53 -2.54
CA GLY A 90 -9.64 -2.09 -1.74
C GLY A 90 -9.13 -3.18 -0.79
N SER A 91 -9.82 -4.32 -0.68
CA SER A 91 -9.39 -5.44 0.17
C SER A 91 -8.03 -6.04 -0.21
N ASN A 92 -7.61 -5.94 -1.48
CA ASN A 92 -6.35 -6.49 -1.96
C ASN A 92 -5.12 -5.72 -1.44
N HIS A 93 -5.32 -4.60 -0.73
CA HIS A 93 -4.22 -3.87 -0.11
C HIS A 93 -3.47 -4.69 0.94
N PHE A 94 -4.11 -5.68 1.57
CA PHE A 94 -3.44 -6.61 2.47
C PHE A 94 -2.46 -7.51 1.72
N GLU A 95 -2.86 -8.10 0.60
CA GLU A 95 -1.97 -8.91 -0.24
C GLU A 95 -0.80 -8.08 -0.77
N TYR A 96 -1.07 -6.82 -1.15
CA TYR A 96 -0.04 -5.88 -1.55
C TYR A 96 0.98 -5.61 -0.41
N ASN A 97 0.48 -5.36 0.80
CA ASN A 97 1.32 -5.16 1.99
C ASN A 97 2.12 -6.42 2.33
N ASP A 98 1.48 -7.58 2.30
CA ASP A 98 2.12 -8.88 2.58
C ASP A 98 3.22 -9.17 1.56
N TRP A 99 3.00 -8.83 0.28
CA TRP A 99 4.02 -8.91 -0.76
C TRP A 99 5.21 -7.98 -0.50
N LEU A 100 4.97 -6.74 -0.06
CA LEU A 100 6.04 -5.80 0.32
C LEU A 100 6.82 -6.28 1.54
N ALA A 101 6.12 -6.80 2.55
CA ALA A 101 6.73 -7.34 3.77
C ALA A 101 7.64 -8.53 3.48
N LEU A 102 7.24 -9.41 2.55
CA LEU A 102 8.04 -10.55 2.11
C LEU A 102 9.40 -10.14 1.52
N GLN A 103 9.49 -8.97 0.88
CA GLN A 103 10.76 -8.46 0.34
C GLN A 103 11.82 -8.21 1.43
N TYR A 104 11.38 -8.09 2.70
CA TYR A 104 12.24 -7.89 3.88
C TYR A 104 12.28 -9.10 4.80
N GLY A 105 11.61 -10.21 4.45
CA GLY A 105 11.42 -11.34 5.36
C GLY A 105 10.62 -10.96 6.61
N CYS A 106 9.81 -9.90 6.56
CA CYS A 106 8.92 -9.54 7.64
C CYS A 106 7.63 -10.38 7.59
N SER A 107 6.98 -10.53 8.73
CA SER A 107 5.60 -11.01 8.78
C SER A 107 4.69 -10.05 8.01
N GLY A 108 3.70 -10.61 7.31
CA GLY A 108 2.64 -9.83 6.68
C GLY A 108 1.76 -9.12 7.70
N THR A 109 0.72 -8.48 7.19
CA THR A 109 -0.35 -7.83 7.95
C THR A 109 -0.96 -8.83 8.94
N GLU A 110 -1.06 -8.43 10.20
CA GLU A 110 -1.64 -9.27 11.25
C GLU A 110 -3.13 -9.53 11.00
N GLU A 111 -3.60 -10.75 11.32
CA GLU A 111 -4.98 -11.15 11.02
C GLU A 111 -6.02 -10.30 11.74
N TRP A 112 -5.75 -9.94 13.01
CA TRP A 112 -6.62 -9.05 13.77
C TRP A 112 -6.77 -7.68 13.11
N ARG A 113 -5.74 -7.18 12.43
CA ARG A 113 -5.77 -5.89 11.72
C ARG A 113 -6.65 -5.98 10.47
N LYS A 114 -6.61 -7.13 9.78
CA LYS A 114 -7.50 -7.41 8.63
C LYS A 114 -8.96 -7.46 9.10
N GLU A 115 -9.23 -8.15 10.20
CA GLU A 115 -10.57 -8.25 10.79
C GLU A 115 -11.11 -6.88 11.23
N MET A 116 -10.31 -6.10 11.97
CA MET A 116 -10.68 -4.75 12.40
C MET A 116 -11.05 -3.85 11.23
N PHE A 117 -10.28 -3.90 10.14
CA PHE A 117 -10.57 -3.11 8.94
C PHE A 117 -11.89 -3.52 8.29
N LEU A 118 -12.11 -4.83 8.09
CA LEU A 118 -13.32 -5.33 7.44
C LEU A 118 -14.57 -4.97 8.25
N MET A 119 -14.54 -5.17 9.57
CA MET A 119 -15.66 -4.81 10.45
C MET A 119 -15.93 -3.30 10.44
N SER A 120 -14.87 -2.48 10.54
CA SER A 120 -15.00 -1.01 10.47
C SER A 120 -15.57 -0.55 9.12
N PHE A 121 -15.15 -1.19 8.03
CA PHE A 121 -15.64 -0.91 6.68
C PHE A 121 -17.12 -1.28 6.53
N MET A 122 -17.52 -2.48 6.95
CA MET A 122 -18.90 -2.95 6.88
C MET A 122 -19.83 -2.04 7.70
N ARG A 123 -19.42 -1.65 8.91
CA ARG A 123 -20.20 -0.75 9.75
C ARG A 123 -20.35 0.63 9.13
N LYS A 124 -19.28 1.17 8.54
CA LYS A 124 -19.37 2.44 7.80
C LYS A 124 -20.32 2.35 6.61
N MET A 125 -20.46 1.17 5.99
CA MET A 125 -21.42 0.97 4.91
C MET A 125 -22.86 0.86 5.41
N GLU A 126 -23.07 0.23 6.56
CA GLU A 126 -24.40 0.07 7.17
C GLU A 126 -24.90 1.36 7.84
N ASN A 127 -24.02 2.02 8.60
CA ASN A 127 -24.34 3.16 9.47
C ASN A 127 -23.36 4.32 9.24
N PRO A 128 -23.32 4.94 8.05
CA PRO A 128 -22.28 5.90 7.66
C PRO A 128 -22.18 7.15 8.55
N GLU A 129 -23.26 7.55 9.21
CA GLU A 129 -23.29 8.74 10.06
C GLU A 129 -22.79 8.46 11.49
N THR A 130 -23.01 7.25 12.01
CA THR A 130 -22.81 6.91 13.43
C THR A 130 -21.78 5.80 13.66
N TYR A 131 -21.12 5.31 12.60
CA TYR A 131 -20.15 4.21 12.72
C TYR A 131 -18.95 4.54 13.64
N GLY A 132 -18.70 5.83 13.92
CA GLY A 132 -17.62 6.28 14.81
C GLY A 132 -18.01 6.37 16.29
N ASP A 133 -19.29 6.24 16.64
CA ASP A 133 -19.81 6.73 17.93
C ASP A 133 -19.70 5.72 19.09
N GLY A 134 -19.43 4.45 18.81
CA GLY A 134 -19.29 3.42 19.85
C GLY A 134 -18.55 2.19 19.34
N TRP A 135 -17.99 1.33 20.19
CA TRP A 135 -17.27 0.11 19.76
C TRP A 135 -17.72 -1.13 20.54
N GLU A 136 -18.84 -1.00 21.25
CA GLU A 136 -19.29 -1.91 22.31
C GLU A 136 -19.58 -3.33 21.78
N ASP A 137 -20.06 -3.47 20.55
CA ASP A 137 -20.35 -4.79 19.96
C ASP A 137 -19.09 -5.58 19.54
N HIS A 138 -17.89 -5.02 19.72
CA HIS A 138 -16.63 -5.55 19.19
C HIS A 138 -15.61 -5.82 20.30
N HIS A 139 -16.07 -6.28 21.47
CA HIS A 139 -15.22 -6.59 22.62
C HIS A 139 -14.05 -7.52 22.28
N HIS A 140 -14.22 -8.46 21.33
CA HIS A 140 -13.15 -9.34 20.89
C HIS A 140 -12.06 -8.61 20.11
N LEU A 141 -12.41 -7.63 19.26
CA LEU A 141 -11.43 -6.81 18.55
C LEU A 141 -10.67 -5.88 19.48
N VAL A 142 -11.35 -5.30 20.48
CA VAL A 142 -10.69 -4.48 21.51
C VAL A 142 -9.71 -5.32 22.30
N ALA A 143 -10.11 -6.53 22.72
CA ALA A 143 -9.21 -7.47 23.40
C ALA A 143 -8.03 -7.91 22.50
N LEU A 144 -8.26 -8.11 21.20
CA LEU A 144 -7.19 -8.40 20.23
C LEU A 144 -6.24 -7.20 20.08
N PHE A 145 -6.75 -5.98 19.97
CA PHE A 145 -5.92 -4.79 19.94
C PHE A 145 -5.09 -4.67 21.21
N ASP A 146 -5.71 -4.75 22.39
CA ASP A 146 -5.01 -4.57 23.67
C ASP A 146 -3.95 -5.65 23.92
N SER A 147 -4.18 -6.89 23.48
CA SER A 147 -3.22 -7.98 23.63
C SER A 147 -2.05 -7.91 22.64
N ASN A 148 -2.26 -7.33 21.45
CA ASN A 148 -1.25 -7.27 20.38
C ASN A 148 -0.54 -5.91 20.28
N PHE A 149 -1.18 -4.82 20.70
CA PHE A 149 -0.63 -3.48 20.64
C PHE A 149 0.21 -3.17 21.87
N LYS A 150 1.47 -3.60 21.83
CA LYS A 150 2.50 -3.15 22.78
C LYS A 150 3.18 -1.92 22.19
N ILE A 151 3.03 -0.77 22.84
CA ILE A 151 3.88 0.40 22.52
C ILE A 151 5.32 -0.05 22.78
N PRO A 152 6.22 -0.01 21.78
CA PRO A 152 7.62 -0.33 22.03
C PRO A 152 8.15 0.65 23.08
N GLU A 153 8.70 0.13 24.19
CA GLU A 153 9.45 0.96 25.12
C GLU A 153 10.57 1.65 24.34
N ILE A 154 10.52 2.97 24.27
CA ILE A 154 11.63 3.76 23.73
C ILE A 154 12.76 3.64 24.75
N VAL A 155 13.65 2.66 24.54
CA VAL A 155 14.90 2.56 25.28
C VAL A 155 15.78 3.70 24.79
N TYR A 156 15.78 4.81 25.53
CA TYR A 156 16.81 5.82 25.38
C TYR A 156 18.14 5.22 25.85
N ASN A 157 18.97 4.78 24.91
CA ASN A 157 20.38 4.56 25.19
C ASN A 157 21.02 5.92 25.42
N SER A 158 21.03 6.38 26.66
CA SER A 158 21.88 7.49 27.08
C SER A 158 23.33 6.99 27.07
N SER A 159 24.01 7.18 25.94
CA SER A 159 25.46 7.06 25.86
C SER A 159 26.09 8.26 26.58
N THR A 160 26.58 8.05 27.79
CA THR A 160 27.69 8.83 28.37
C THR A 160 29.02 8.26 27.92
#